data_AF-A0A8C1S442-F1
#
_entry.id   AF-A0A8C1S442-F1
#
_cell.length_a   1.000
_cell.length_b   1.000
_cell.length_c   1.000
_cell.angle_alpha   90.00
_cell.angle_beta   90.00
_cell.angle_gamma   90.00
#
_symmetry.space_group_name_H-M   'P 1'
#
loop_
_entity.id
_entity.type
_entity.pdbx_description
1 polymer ?
#
loop_
_entity_poly.entity_id
_entity_poly.type
_entity_poly.pdbx_seq_one_letter_code
_entity_poly.pdbx_strand_id
1 'polypeptide(L)'
;MSVKNLQEHPWILHEMKVLILIFFLLCVSECRGQISVTQSPSTAAQPGETVKINCRTSIGVHFKNRLAWYLQKPGEAPKLLIYYANTLQSGTPSRFSGSGSINDFTLTISGVQTEDAGHYYCQSLYWPESIRWFTQ
;
A
#
# COMPACT_ATOMS: atom_id res chain seq x y z
N MET A 1 63.09 -29.05 -13.69
CA MET A 1 61.61 -29.12 -13.69
C MET A 1 61.10 -27.76 -13.23
N SER A 2 60.59 -26.94 -14.14
CA SER A 2 60.18 -25.55 -13.84
C SER A 2 58.68 -25.49 -13.62
N VAL A 3 58.25 -25.07 -12.43
CA VAL A 3 56.86 -24.73 -12.14
C VAL A 3 56.56 -23.41 -12.84
N LYS A 4 55.66 -23.41 -13.84
CA LYS A 4 55.19 -22.18 -14.48
C LYS A 4 54.06 -21.60 -13.64
N ASN A 5 54.27 -20.38 -13.15
CA ASN A 5 53.21 -19.54 -12.57
C ASN A 5 52.10 -19.36 -13.61
N LEU A 6 50.85 -19.63 -13.22
CA LEU A 6 49.67 -19.28 -14.00
C LEU A 6 49.50 -17.76 -13.91
N GLN A 7 50.07 -17.04 -14.88
CA GLN A 7 49.87 -15.61 -15.02
C GLN A 7 48.43 -15.38 -15.49
N GLU A 8 47.63 -14.69 -14.67
CA GLU A 8 46.22 -14.40 -14.97
C GLU A 8 46.12 -13.61 -16.29
N HIS A 9 45.34 -14.15 -17.24
CA HIS A 9 45.19 -13.55 -18.56
C HIS A 9 44.32 -12.28 -18.48
N PRO A 10 44.77 -11.12 -19.00
CA PRO A 10 44.09 -9.82 -18.89
C PRO A 10 42.65 -9.78 -19.41
N TRP A 11 42.30 -10.69 -20.33
CA TRP A 11 40.97 -10.81 -20.92
C TRP A 11 39.92 -11.24 -19.89
N ILE A 12 40.29 -12.05 -18.89
CA ILE A 12 39.37 -12.55 -17.86
C ILE A 12 38.86 -11.40 -16.96
N LEU A 13 39.73 -10.44 -16.64
CA LEU A 13 39.37 -9.27 -15.85
C LEU A 13 38.43 -8.32 -16.59
N HIS A 14 38.49 -8.27 -17.92
CA HIS A 14 37.59 -7.46 -18.74
C HIS A 14 36.20 -8.08 -18.80
N GLU A 15 36.10 -9.38 -19.05
CA GLU A 15 34.83 -10.13 -19.04
C GLU A 15 34.14 -10.06 -17.67
N MET A 16 34.90 -10.20 -16.57
CA MET A 16 34.35 -10.05 -15.22
C MET A 16 33.81 -8.64 -14.94
N LYS A 17 34.50 -7.58 -15.40
CA LYS A 17 34.02 -6.20 -15.26
C LYS A 17 32.76 -5.94 -16.06
N VAL A 18 32.66 -6.50 -17.28
CA VAL A 18 31.45 -6.41 -18.12
C VAL A 18 30.29 -7.13 -17.46
N LEU A 19 30.50 -8.34 -16.92
CA LEU A 19 29.47 -9.08 -16.18
C LEU A 19 29.01 -8.35 -14.91
N ILE A 20 29.93 -7.73 -14.17
CA ILE A 20 29.60 -6.90 -13.00
C ILE A 20 28.80 -5.67 -13.42
N LEU A 21 29.18 -4.97 -14.49
CA LEU A 21 28.45 -3.82 -15.03
C LEU A 21 27.04 -4.21 -15.48
N ILE A 22 26.89 -5.35 -16.17
CA ILE A 22 25.58 -5.87 -16.59
C ILE A 22 24.74 -6.23 -15.36
N PHE A 23 25.31 -6.88 -14.35
CA PHE A 23 24.60 -7.21 -13.10
C PHE A 23 24.16 -5.95 -12.35
N PHE A 24 25.01 -4.93 -12.26
CA PHE A 24 24.65 -3.62 -11.68
C PHE A 24 23.54 -2.94 -12.47
N LEU A 25 23.60 -2.95 -13.82
CA LEU A 25 22.58 -2.39 -14.71
C LEU A 25 21.24 -3.15 -14.63
N LEU A 26 21.27 -4.47 -14.48
CA LEU A 26 20.09 -5.30 -14.21
C LEU A 26 19.50 -5.02 -12.82
N CYS A 27 20.35 -4.70 -11.83
CA CYS A 27 19.90 -4.40 -10.46
C CYS A 27 19.20 -3.03 -10.35
N VAL A 28 19.57 -2.03 -11.16
CA VAL A 28 18.88 -0.72 -11.19
C VAL A 28 17.63 -0.68 -12.06
N SER A 29 17.35 -1.70 -12.87
CA SER A 29 16.20 -1.69 -13.80
C SER A 29 14.86 -2.07 -13.15
N GLU A 30 14.84 -2.51 -11.89
CA GLU A 30 13.61 -2.86 -11.16
C GLU A 30 13.24 -1.90 -10.02
N CYS A 31 13.56 -0.61 -10.14
CA CYS A 31 12.94 0.42 -9.30
C CYS A 31 11.48 0.69 -9.74
N ARG A 32 10.60 -0.30 -9.61
CA ARG A 32 9.15 -0.04 -9.61
C ARG A 32 8.84 0.65 -8.29
N GLY A 33 8.48 1.93 -8.32
CA GLY A 33 8.07 2.67 -7.12
C GLY A 33 6.98 1.89 -6.37
N GLN A 34 7.27 1.47 -5.14
CA GLN A 34 6.33 0.71 -4.32
C GLN A 34 5.18 1.64 -3.89
N ILE A 35 3.96 1.35 -4.34
CA ILE A 35 2.76 2.00 -3.84
C ILE A 35 2.50 1.45 -2.43
N SER A 36 2.46 2.33 -1.45
CA SER A 36 2.22 1.96 -0.06
C SER A 36 1.06 2.78 0.52
N VAL A 37 0.39 2.16 1.47
CA VAL A 37 -0.71 2.75 2.23
C VAL A 37 -0.37 2.58 3.70
N THR A 38 -0.33 3.68 4.43
CA THR A 38 0.02 3.72 5.85
C THR A 38 -1.21 4.11 6.64
N GLN A 39 -1.52 3.37 7.70
CA GLN A 39 -2.64 3.66 8.59
C GLN A 39 -2.17 4.02 9.99
N SER A 40 -3.03 4.71 10.74
CA SER A 40 -2.81 4.93 12.19
C SER A 40 -2.62 3.58 12.92
N PRO A 41 -1.83 3.53 14.00
CA PRO A 41 -1.69 2.34 14.82
C PRO A 41 -3.04 1.92 15.42
N SER A 42 -3.11 0.66 15.86
CA SER A 42 -4.30 0.11 16.52
C SER A 42 -4.67 0.94 17.75
N THR A 43 -5.95 1.31 17.86
CA THR A 43 -6.47 2.15 18.95
C THR A 43 -7.54 1.37 19.71
N ALA A 44 -7.39 1.27 21.04
CA ALA A 44 -8.49 0.85 21.90
C ALA A 44 -9.43 2.03 22.13
N ALA A 45 -10.75 1.78 22.09
CA ALA A 45 -11.77 2.80 22.27
C ALA A 45 -12.90 2.29 23.15
N GLN A 46 -13.46 3.17 23.97
CA GLN A 46 -14.63 2.88 24.81
C GLN A 46 -15.93 3.15 24.04
N PRO A 47 -17.03 2.48 24.40
CA PRO A 47 -18.33 2.79 23.84
C PRO A 47 -18.70 4.26 24.01
N GLY A 48 -19.21 4.89 22.94
CA GLY A 48 -19.58 6.31 22.94
C GLY A 48 -18.45 7.27 22.53
N GLU A 49 -17.19 6.83 22.50
CA GLU A 49 -16.08 7.66 22.05
C GLU A 49 -16.12 7.93 20.54
N THR A 50 -15.37 8.94 20.11
CA THR A 50 -15.13 9.19 18.69
C THR A 50 -13.73 8.74 18.32
N VAL A 51 -13.62 7.84 17.34
CA VAL A 51 -12.35 7.33 16.84
C VAL A 51 -12.07 7.89 15.46
N LYS A 52 -10.81 8.27 15.21
CA LYS A 52 -10.30 8.67 13.91
C LYS A 52 -9.20 7.74 13.46
N ILE A 53 -9.35 7.17 12.28
CA ILE A 53 -8.38 6.28 11.65
C ILE A 53 -7.85 6.99 10.41
N ASN A 54 -6.56 7.27 10.39
CA ASN A 54 -5.94 7.93 9.25
C ASN A 54 -5.43 6.90 8.25
N CYS A 55 -5.45 7.29 6.99
CA CYS A 55 -4.90 6.56 5.87
C CYS A 55 -4.12 7.53 4.99
N ARG A 56 -2.81 7.31 4.87
CA ARG A 56 -1.93 8.06 4.00
C ARG A 56 -1.46 7.17 2.86
N THR A 57 -1.55 7.66 1.64
CA THR A 57 -1.04 6.96 0.47
C THR A 57 0.24 7.57 -0.06
N SER A 58 1.17 6.74 -0.56
CA SER A 58 2.45 7.23 -1.09
C SER A 58 2.30 7.99 -2.42
N ILE A 59 1.24 7.72 -3.17
CA ILE A 59 0.89 8.40 -4.42
C ILE A 59 -0.47 9.08 -4.26
N GLY A 60 -0.67 10.21 -4.92
CA GLY A 60 -1.95 10.91 -4.93
C GLY A 60 -3.05 10.09 -5.59
N VAL A 61 -4.17 9.93 -4.89
CA VAL A 61 -5.41 9.36 -5.40
C VAL A 61 -6.14 10.43 -6.19
N HIS A 62 -5.81 10.52 -7.47
CA HIS A 62 -6.45 11.44 -8.40
C HIS A 62 -7.80 10.89 -8.89
N PHE A 63 -8.65 11.77 -9.44
CA PHE A 63 -9.98 11.48 -9.99
C PHE A 63 -11.03 10.95 -8.98
N LYS A 64 -11.83 11.84 -8.39
CA LYS A 64 -12.93 11.53 -7.46
C LYS A 64 -12.52 10.78 -6.18
N ASN A 65 -11.27 10.92 -5.73
CA ASN A 65 -10.77 10.32 -4.50
C ASN A 65 -11.20 8.84 -4.37
N ARG A 66 -10.76 7.97 -5.30
CA ARG A 66 -11.11 6.53 -5.34
C ARG A 66 -10.49 5.75 -4.19
N LEU A 67 -10.82 6.14 -2.97
CA LEU A 67 -10.48 5.49 -1.73
C LEU A 67 -11.73 4.81 -1.18
N ALA A 68 -11.56 3.60 -0.67
CA ALA A 68 -12.59 2.85 0.01
C ALA A 68 -12.11 2.44 1.41
N TRP A 69 -13.05 2.34 2.35
CA TRP A 69 -12.84 1.87 3.71
C TRP A 69 -13.57 0.55 3.91
N TYR A 70 -12.91 -0.40 4.56
CA TYR A 70 -13.42 -1.72 4.86
C TYR A 70 -13.28 -2.04 6.34
N LEU A 71 -14.23 -2.80 6.88
CA LEU A 71 -14.15 -3.42 8.19
C LEU A 71 -14.11 -4.94 8.03
N GLN A 72 -13.12 -5.57 8.64
CA GLN A 72 -13.03 -7.02 8.76
C GLN A 72 -13.20 -7.43 10.22
N LYS A 73 -14.25 -8.21 10.49
CA LYS A 73 -14.46 -8.86 11.78
C LYS A 73 -13.73 -10.21 11.83
N PRO A 74 -13.39 -10.72 13.02
CA PRO A 74 -12.76 -12.03 13.15
C PRO A 74 -13.57 -13.13 12.46
N GLY A 75 -12.94 -13.87 11.55
CA GLY A 75 -13.58 -14.95 10.79
C GLY A 75 -14.49 -14.50 9.63
N GLU A 76 -14.61 -13.20 9.37
CA GLU A 76 -15.41 -12.65 8.27
C GLU A 76 -14.53 -12.10 7.13
N ALA A 77 -15.11 -12.01 5.93
CA ALA A 77 -14.52 -11.27 4.81
C ALA A 77 -14.62 -9.75 5.05
N PRO A 78 -13.68 -8.94 4.52
CA PRO A 78 -13.77 -7.48 4.59
C PRO A 78 -15.08 -6.95 3.97
N LYS A 79 -15.80 -6.12 4.72
CA LYS A 79 -17.06 -5.49 4.30
C LYS A 79 -16.82 -4.01 3.98
N LEU A 80 -17.33 -3.56 2.84
CA LEU A 80 -17.23 -2.16 2.41
C LEU A 80 -18.08 -1.26 3.32
N LEU A 81 -17.46 -0.21 3.87
CA LEU A 81 -18.14 0.80 4.69
C LEU A 81 -18.38 2.10 3.91
N ILE A 82 -17.33 2.61 3.25
CA ILE A 82 -17.32 3.90 2.55
C ILE A 82 -16.55 3.74 1.25
N TYR A 83 -17.00 4.37 0.17
CA TYR A 83 -16.33 4.45 -1.11
C TYR A 83 -16.24 5.92 -1.60
N TYR A 84 -15.39 6.19 -2.59
CA TYR A 84 -15.06 7.55 -3.04
C TYR A 84 -14.72 8.52 -1.89
N ALA A 85 -13.97 8.03 -0.90
CA ALA A 85 -13.54 8.70 0.32
C ALA A 85 -14.63 9.14 1.31
N ASN A 86 -15.84 9.46 0.87
CA ASN A 86 -16.89 10.04 1.73
C ASN A 86 -18.31 9.49 1.50
N THR A 87 -18.50 8.59 0.53
CA THR A 87 -19.83 8.05 0.22
C THR A 87 -20.07 6.77 1.02
N LEU A 88 -21.06 6.80 1.91
CA LEU A 88 -21.44 5.65 2.72
C LEU A 88 -22.04 4.54 1.85
N GLN A 89 -21.59 3.31 2.06
CA GLN A 89 -22.22 2.12 1.49
C GLN A 89 -23.60 1.91 2.14
N SER A 90 -24.57 1.42 1.36
CA SER A 90 -25.90 1.10 1.88
C SER A 90 -25.81 0.08 3.02
N GLY A 91 -26.53 0.35 4.11
CA GLY A 91 -26.51 -0.46 5.34
C GLY A 91 -25.40 -0.09 6.33
N THR A 92 -24.44 0.78 5.95
CA THR A 92 -23.46 1.32 6.91
C THR A 92 -24.14 2.33 7.83
N PRO A 93 -23.98 2.22 9.16
CA PRO A 93 -24.54 3.20 10.10
C PRO A 93 -24.05 4.62 9.85
N SER A 94 -24.91 5.62 10.03
CA SER A 94 -24.61 7.04 9.81
C SER A 94 -23.54 7.62 10.74
N ARG A 95 -23.20 6.89 11.81
CA ARG A 95 -22.09 7.22 12.71
C ARG A 95 -20.70 7.11 12.06
N PHE A 96 -20.60 6.40 10.95
CA PHE A 96 -19.39 6.34 10.14
C PHE A 96 -19.35 7.53 9.17
N SER A 97 -18.18 8.13 9.00
CA SER A 97 -17.96 9.18 8.00
C SER A 97 -16.53 9.15 7.50
N GLY A 98 -16.35 9.46 6.22
CA GLY A 98 -15.05 9.50 5.57
C GLY A 98 -14.74 10.92 5.09
N SER A 99 -13.48 11.31 5.19
CA SER A 99 -12.99 12.62 4.75
C SER A 99 -11.58 12.52 4.19
N GLY A 100 -11.14 13.63 3.58
CA GLY A 100 -9.80 13.75 3.01
C GLY A 100 -9.77 13.73 1.48
N SER A 101 -8.57 13.90 0.95
CA SER A 101 -8.33 14.01 -0.49
C SER A 101 -6.86 13.76 -0.82
N ILE A 102 -6.62 13.45 -2.10
CA ILE A 102 -5.28 13.28 -2.69
C ILE A 102 -4.48 12.18 -1.98
N ASN A 103 -3.81 12.45 -0.86
CA ASN A 103 -2.97 11.48 -0.15
C ASN A 103 -3.42 11.21 1.28
N ASP A 104 -4.22 12.09 1.87
CA ASP A 104 -4.54 12.07 3.30
C ASP A 104 -6.04 11.88 3.50
N PHE A 105 -6.40 10.76 4.13
CA PHE A 105 -7.78 10.35 4.33
C PHE A 105 -8.01 9.97 5.79
N THR A 106 -9.24 10.18 6.25
CA THR A 106 -9.64 9.85 7.62
C THR A 106 -11.01 9.19 7.62
N LEU A 107 -11.12 8.06 8.31
CA LEU A 107 -12.37 7.47 8.75
C LEU A 107 -12.67 7.96 10.16
N THR A 108 -13.85 8.52 10.37
CA THR A 108 -14.35 8.92 11.69
C THR A 108 -15.53 8.04 12.06
N ILE A 109 -15.48 7.46 13.26
CA ILE A 109 -16.56 6.68 13.86
C ILE A 109 -16.99 7.46 15.10
N SER A 110 -18.17 8.07 15.07
CA SER A 110 -18.74 8.76 16.23
C SER A 110 -19.54 7.78 17.08
N GLY A 111 -19.46 7.88 18.41
CA GLY A 111 -20.23 7.00 19.28
C GLY A 111 -19.95 5.52 19.04
N VAL A 112 -18.67 5.12 19.13
CA VAL A 112 -18.21 3.75 18.92
C VAL A 112 -19.05 2.75 19.69
N GLN A 113 -19.34 1.61 19.08
CA GLN A 113 -20.10 0.52 19.67
C GLN A 113 -19.27 -0.75 19.74
N THR A 114 -19.69 -1.72 20.56
CA THR A 114 -18.99 -3.01 20.69
C THR A 114 -18.93 -3.78 19.37
N GLU A 115 -19.94 -3.61 18.51
CA GLU A 115 -20.00 -4.20 17.18
C GLU A 115 -19.01 -3.60 16.16
N ASP A 116 -18.39 -2.46 16.49
CA ASP A 116 -17.40 -1.78 15.63
C ASP A 116 -15.98 -2.36 15.82
N ALA A 117 -15.81 -3.33 16.72
CA ALA A 117 -14.54 -4.01 16.94
C ALA A 117 -14.13 -4.85 15.70
N GLY A 118 -12.94 -4.58 15.18
CA GLY A 118 -12.36 -5.32 14.06
C GLY A 118 -11.18 -4.58 13.43
N HIS A 119 -10.71 -5.10 12.30
CA HIS A 119 -9.63 -4.50 11.53
C HIS A 119 -10.19 -3.58 10.45
N TYR A 120 -9.67 -2.36 10.40
CA TYR A 120 -10.07 -1.36 9.41
C TYR A 120 -9.00 -1.21 8.35
N TYR A 121 -9.40 -1.29 7.08
CA TYR A 121 -8.50 -1.16 5.94
C TYR A 121 -8.95 -0.02 5.04
N CYS A 122 -7.99 0.76 4.55
CA CYS A 122 -8.23 1.66 3.43
C CYS A 122 -7.59 1.08 2.16
N GLN A 123 -8.29 1.22 1.04
CA GLN A 123 -7.82 0.82 -0.27
C GLN A 123 -7.92 2.01 -1.20
N SER A 124 -6.85 2.32 -1.92
CA SER A 124 -6.87 3.30 -3.00
C SER A 124 -6.84 2.57 -4.35
N LEU A 125 -7.72 2.98 -5.26
CA LEU A 125 -7.69 2.56 -6.66
C LEU A 125 -6.86 3.57 -7.45
N TYR A 126 -5.63 3.18 -7.76
CA TYR A 126 -4.85 3.90 -8.76
C TYR A 126 -5.27 3.45 -10.14
N TRP A 127 -5.66 4.41 -10.97
CA TRP A 127 -5.61 4.19 -12.40
C TRP A 127 -4.23 4.68 -12.85
N PRO A 128 -3.24 3.80 -13.09
CA PRO A 128 -2.12 4.22 -13.89
C PRO A 128 -2.72 4.61 -15.24
N GLU A 129 -2.61 5.89 -15.62
CA GLU A 129 -2.74 6.20 -17.04
C GLU A 129 -1.68 5.34 -17.74
N SER A 130 -2.16 4.31 -18.44
CA SER A 130 -1.40 3.26 -19.13
C SER A 130 -0.57 2.31 -18.24
N ILE A 131 -1.14 1.18 -17.83
CA ILE A 131 -0.65 -0.20 -18.11
C ILE A 131 -1.59 -1.16 -17.36
N ARG A 132 -2.26 -2.05 -18.11
CA ARG A 132 -2.97 -3.21 -17.53
C ARG A 132 -1.93 -4.26 -17.16
N TRP A 133 -1.67 -4.47 -15.87
CA TRP A 133 -1.01 -5.68 -15.40
C TRP A 133 -2.01 -6.41 -14.49
N PHE A 134 -2.41 -7.61 -14.91
CA PHE A 134 -2.98 -8.60 -14.02
C PHE A 134 -1.80 -9.37 -13.42
N THR A 135 -1.78 -9.60 -12.11
CA THR A 135 -0.88 -10.58 -11.51
C THR A 135 -1.70 -11.69 -10.85
N GLN A 136 -1.23 -12.91 -11.13
CA GLN A 136 -1.70 -14.20 -10.64
C GLN A 136 -1.49 -14.37 -9.13
#